data_AF-A0A957CIB9-F1
#
_entry.id   AF-A0A957CIB9-F1
#
_cell.length_a   1.000
_cell.length_b   1.000
_cell.length_c   1.000
_cell.angle_alpha   90.00
_cell.angle_beta   90.00
_cell.angle_gamma   90.00
#
_symmetry.space_group_name_H-M   'P 1'
#
loop_
_entity.id
_entity.type
_entity.pdbx_description
1 polymer ?
#
loop_
_entity_poly.entity_id
_entity_poly.type
_entity_poly.pdbx_seq_one_letter_code
_entity_poly.pdbx_strand_id
1 'polypeptide(L)'
;AALAAAGDGRLLVQDETGVWHFNGRFRNANDAVAVLDDLAQEPAYAELAAAERGFILDLFENTFNHHAFTGRSGTFFAYEGLGSIYWHMVSKLLLAAQEVYQQAMREGADTAVTDALAETYYDIRAGIGFNKSPDVYGAFPTDPYSHTPLGSGARQPGMTGQVKEEILTRWGELGISVQDGMLHFTPTLLRADEFLAAPDNFIYMDTGGQEQTISISANSLAFTFCQTPIVYTLGDQARIEVVFGNGQAEAIVGNELDKSISQHIFDRDGQVQLVRVQVHLIG
;
A
#
# COMPACT_ATOMS: atom_id res chain seq x y z
N ALA A 1 39.25 36.13 -8.25
CA ALA A 1 39.97 37.38 -7.91
C ALA A 1 39.50 38.58 -8.74
N ALA A 2 39.44 38.48 -10.08
CA ALA A 2 39.01 39.58 -10.95
C ALA A 2 37.60 40.10 -10.62
N LEU A 3 36.60 39.21 -10.53
CA LEU A 3 35.22 39.56 -10.15
C LEU A 3 35.16 40.23 -8.76
N ALA A 4 35.86 39.67 -7.78
CA ALA A 4 35.91 40.21 -6.42
C ALA A 4 36.46 41.64 -6.36
N ALA A 5 37.55 41.92 -7.08
CA ALA A 5 38.16 43.25 -7.13
C ALA A 5 37.23 44.29 -7.79
N ALA A 6 36.36 43.84 -8.71
CA ALA A 6 35.35 44.67 -9.35
C ALA A 6 34.04 44.79 -8.54
N GLY A 7 33.93 44.10 -7.40
CA GLY A 7 32.67 44.01 -6.65
C GLY A 7 31.56 43.26 -7.38
N ASP A 8 31.92 42.41 -8.35
CA ASP A 8 30.97 41.67 -9.19
C ASP A 8 30.58 40.34 -8.53
N GLY A 9 29.37 40.31 -7.96
CA GLY A 9 28.81 39.14 -7.29
C GLY A 9 28.01 38.20 -8.19
N ARG A 10 28.06 38.33 -9.52
CA ARG A 10 27.20 37.54 -10.43
C ARG A 10 27.46 36.03 -10.35
N LEU A 11 28.70 35.61 -10.09
CA LEU A 11 29.09 34.20 -10.02
C LEU A 11 29.34 33.72 -8.59
N LEU A 12 30.19 34.43 -7.84
CA LEU A 12 30.60 34.12 -6.47
C LEU A 12 30.48 35.37 -5.60
N VAL A 13 30.06 35.20 -4.35
CA VAL A 13 29.94 36.26 -3.34
C VAL A 13 30.70 35.85 -2.09
N GLN A 14 31.48 36.78 -1.53
CA GLN A 14 32.15 36.57 -0.24
C GLN A 14 31.28 37.13 0.90
N ASP A 15 31.10 36.34 1.96
CA ASP A 15 30.44 36.83 3.17
C ASP A 15 31.39 37.63 4.09
N GLU A 16 30.83 38.21 5.16
CA GLU A 16 31.57 39.01 6.14
C GLU A 16 32.65 38.23 6.93
N THR A 17 32.59 36.90 6.91
CA THR A 17 33.58 36.02 7.55
C THR A 17 34.68 35.56 6.58
N GLY A 18 34.58 35.95 5.30
CA GLY A 18 35.54 35.63 4.27
C GLY A 18 35.26 34.33 3.51
N VAL A 19 34.12 33.67 3.75
CA VAL A 19 33.72 32.44 3.05
C VAL A 19 33.05 32.79 1.72
N TRP A 20 33.31 31.98 0.70
CA TRP A 20 32.79 32.17 -0.66
C TRP A 20 31.59 31.26 -0.93
N HIS A 21 30.56 31.86 -1.53
CA HIS A 21 29.32 31.19 -1.92
C HIS A 21 29.06 31.41 -3.41
N PHE A 22 28.48 30.43 -4.09
CA PHE A 22 27.86 30.69 -5.40
C PHE A 22 26.70 31.67 -5.25
N ASN A 23 26.41 32.42 -6.32
CA ASN A 23 25.30 33.35 -6.33
C ASN A 23 23.99 32.64 -5.95
N GLY A 24 23.28 33.16 -4.94
CA GLY A 24 22.07 32.54 -4.39
C GLY A 24 20.86 32.49 -5.34
N ARG A 25 20.98 33.00 -6.56
CA ARG A 25 19.96 32.88 -7.61
C ARG A 25 20.12 31.61 -8.45
N PHE A 26 21.22 30.89 -8.32
CA PHE A 26 21.47 29.67 -9.08
C PHE A 26 20.64 28.51 -8.53
N ARG A 27 19.97 27.79 -9.42
CA ARG A 27 19.22 26.56 -9.14
C ARG A 27 20.00 25.33 -9.58
N ASN A 28 20.79 25.44 -10.65
CA ASN A 28 21.63 24.38 -11.19
C ASN A 28 22.74 24.96 -12.08
N ALA A 29 23.56 24.09 -12.66
CA ALA A 29 24.72 24.48 -13.45
C ALA A 29 24.37 25.34 -14.69
N ASN A 30 23.14 25.28 -15.22
CA ASN A 30 22.74 26.10 -16.35
C ASN A 30 22.71 27.60 -15.99
N ASP A 31 22.36 27.94 -14.75
CA ASP A 31 22.38 29.33 -14.29
C ASP A 31 23.83 29.84 -14.18
N ALA A 32 24.77 28.99 -13.74
CA ALA A 32 26.21 29.30 -13.73
C ALA A 32 26.80 29.41 -15.16
N VAL A 33 26.39 28.51 -16.06
CA VAL A 33 26.74 28.56 -17.49
C VAL A 33 26.30 29.88 -18.12
N ALA A 34 25.07 30.31 -17.88
CA ALA A 34 24.56 31.57 -18.43
C ALA A 34 25.38 32.78 -17.97
N VAL A 35 25.77 32.83 -16.69
CA VAL A 35 26.64 33.90 -16.18
C VAL A 35 28.05 33.83 -16.80
N LEU A 36 28.62 32.64 -16.96
CA LEU A 36 29.92 32.48 -17.63
C LEU A 36 29.86 32.89 -19.10
N ASP A 37 28.73 32.66 -19.79
CA ASP A 37 28.51 33.08 -21.17
C ASP A 37 28.41 34.61 -21.30
N ASP A 38 27.72 35.27 -20.37
CA ASP A 38 27.65 36.74 -20.29
C ASP A 38 29.04 37.34 -20.03
N LEU A 39 29.78 36.80 -19.06
CA LEU A 39 31.15 37.23 -18.75
C LEU A 39 32.09 37.01 -19.95
N ALA A 40 31.87 35.98 -20.75
CA ALA A 40 32.65 35.73 -21.96
C ALA A 40 32.46 36.81 -23.05
N GLN A 41 31.35 37.57 -23.01
CA GLN A 41 31.11 38.70 -23.92
C GLN A 41 31.78 40.00 -23.45
N GLU A 42 32.25 40.06 -22.20
CA GLU A 42 32.87 41.25 -21.63
C GLU A 42 34.39 41.19 -21.82
N PRO A 43 35.02 42.14 -22.54
CA PRO A 43 36.46 42.09 -22.80
C PRO A 43 37.34 42.00 -21.54
N ALA A 44 36.87 42.51 -20.41
CA ALA A 44 37.58 42.45 -19.13
C ALA A 44 37.64 41.03 -18.52
N TYR A 45 36.72 40.14 -18.91
CA TYR A 45 36.59 38.80 -18.33
C TYR A 45 36.68 37.68 -19.38
N ALA A 46 36.59 37.98 -20.67
CA ALA A 46 36.47 37.00 -21.76
C ALA A 46 37.52 35.89 -21.71
N GLU A 47 38.80 36.23 -21.56
CA GLU A 47 39.89 35.23 -21.49
C GLU A 47 39.80 34.35 -20.25
N LEU A 48 39.50 34.94 -19.09
CA LEU A 48 39.35 34.21 -17.82
C LEU A 48 38.11 33.30 -17.84
N ALA A 49 36.98 33.80 -18.34
CA ALA A 49 35.74 33.05 -18.46
C ALA A 49 35.91 31.82 -19.36
N ALA A 50 36.69 31.93 -20.44
CA ALA A 50 37.02 30.80 -21.30
C ALA A 50 37.99 29.81 -20.63
N ALA A 51 39.06 30.31 -20.00
CA ALA A 51 40.11 29.49 -19.39
C ALA A 51 39.63 28.73 -18.14
N GLU A 52 38.84 29.36 -17.29
CA GLU A 52 38.41 28.82 -15.99
C GLU A 52 37.05 28.14 -16.03
N ARG A 53 36.35 28.14 -17.18
CA ARG A 53 34.98 27.62 -17.31
C ARG A 53 34.82 26.22 -16.71
N GLY A 54 35.65 25.28 -17.15
CA GLY A 54 35.59 23.89 -16.71
C GLY A 54 35.78 23.78 -15.20
N PHE A 55 36.80 24.46 -14.66
CA PHE A 55 37.08 24.49 -13.23
C PHE A 55 35.90 25.04 -12.41
N ILE A 56 35.25 26.12 -12.85
CA ILE A 56 34.10 26.69 -12.14
C ILE A 56 32.89 25.74 -12.16
N LEU A 57 32.63 25.10 -13.30
CA LEU A 57 31.53 24.13 -13.39
C LEU A 57 31.80 22.88 -12.56
N ASP A 58 33.04 22.39 -12.56
CA ASP A 58 33.46 21.28 -11.70
C ASP A 58 33.37 21.67 -10.21
N LEU A 59 33.73 22.90 -9.85
CA LEU A 59 33.57 23.41 -8.48
C LEU A 59 32.09 23.49 -8.09
N PHE A 60 31.22 23.97 -9.00
CA PHE A 60 29.77 24.00 -8.78
C PHE A 60 29.23 22.59 -8.56
N GLU A 61 29.62 21.62 -9.39
CA GLU A 61 29.22 20.23 -9.24
C GLU A 61 29.75 19.60 -7.95
N ASN A 62 31.03 19.80 -7.60
CA ASN A 62 31.59 19.30 -6.35
C ASN A 62 30.92 19.91 -5.11
N THR A 63 30.40 21.14 -5.22
CA THR A 63 29.70 21.81 -4.13
C THR A 63 28.28 21.27 -3.92
N PHE A 64 27.55 21.03 -5.02
CA PHE A 64 26.12 20.70 -4.96
C PHE A 64 25.80 19.22 -5.22
N ASN A 65 26.72 18.46 -5.81
CA ASN A 65 26.59 17.05 -6.17
C ASN A 65 25.27 16.75 -6.92
N HIS A 66 24.93 17.59 -7.91
CA HIS A 66 23.67 17.46 -8.65
C HIS A 66 23.60 16.18 -9.47
N HIS A 67 24.74 15.55 -9.80
CA HIS A 67 24.75 14.23 -10.44
C HIS A 67 24.06 13.14 -9.59
N ALA A 68 24.01 13.31 -8.26
CA ALA A 68 23.32 12.40 -7.35
C ALA A 68 21.83 12.73 -7.17
N PHE A 69 21.31 13.79 -7.80
CA PHE A 69 19.89 14.17 -7.69
C PHE A 69 19.00 13.20 -8.48
N THR A 70 18.18 12.43 -7.75
CA THR A 70 17.25 11.45 -8.32
C THR A 70 15.81 11.98 -8.49
N GLY A 71 15.60 13.25 -8.15
CA GLY A 71 14.27 13.89 -8.11
C GLY A 71 13.96 14.45 -6.72
N ARG A 72 12.75 15.02 -6.58
CA ARG A 72 12.34 15.77 -5.38
C ARG A 72 12.25 14.94 -4.09
N SER A 73 12.25 13.60 -4.16
CA SER A 73 12.04 12.72 -3.01
C SER A 73 13.06 12.94 -1.88
N GLY A 74 14.32 13.22 -2.25
CA GLY A 74 15.38 13.52 -1.29
C GLY A 74 15.43 14.96 -0.79
N THR A 75 14.55 15.85 -1.24
CA THR A 75 14.67 17.31 -1.03
C THR A 75 13.42 17.96 -0.44
N PHE A 76 12.44 17.18 0.02
CA PHE A 76 11.26 17.65 0.74
C PHE A 76 10.78 16.61 1.77
N PHE A 77 9.83 16.98 2.63
CA PHE A 77 9.52 16.25 3.88
C PHE A 77 8.06 15.77 4.00
N ALA A 78 7.34 15.64 2.88
CA ALA A 78 5.96 15.18 2.82
C ALA A 78 5.72 14.42 1.51
N TYR A 79 4.52 13.89 1.29
CA TYR A 79 4.21 13.05 0.12
C TYR A 79 5.19 11.86 0.02
N GLU A 80 5.94 11.73 -1.09
CA GLU A 80 6.98 10.71 -1.28
C GLU A 80 8.35 11.12 -0.66
N GLY A 81 8.38 12.20 0.11
CA GLY A 81 9.58 12.82 0.65
C GLY A 81 10.16 12.13 1.87
N LEU A 82 11.27 12.68 2.35
CA LEU A 82 12.00 12.19 3.50
C LEU A 82 11.11 12.10 4.75
N GLY A 83 11.12 10.93 5.40
CA GLY A 83 10.38 10.68 6.63
C GLY A 83 8.87 10.50 6.46
N SER A 84 8.36 10.42 5.23
CA SER A 84 6.94 10.24 4.95
C SER A 84 6.61 8.79 4.61
N ILE A 85 5.62 8.20 5.29
CA ILE A 85 5.09 6.88 4.95
C ILE A 85 4.10 7.06 3.81
N TYR A 86 4.31 6.36 2.69
CA TYR A 86 3.37 6.36 1.56
C TYR A 86 2.56 5.05 1.55
N TRP A 87 1.30 5.13 1.99
CA TRP A 87 0.52 3.96 2.42
C TRP A 87 0.21 2.97 1.30
N HIS A 88 0.05 3.44 0.05
CA HIS A 88 -0.16 2.51 -1.07
C HIS A 88 1.02 1.52 -1.23
N MET A 89 2.26 1.97 -1.00
CA MET A 89 3.41 1.05 -1.09
C MET A 89 3.47 0.08 0.09
N VAL A 90 3.00 0.49 1.28
CA VAL A 90 2.89 -0.38 2.44
C VAL A 90 1.82 -1.45 2.23
N SER A 91 0.66 -1.11 1.67
CA SER A 91 -0.38 -2.11 1.37
C SER A 91 0.02 -3.04 0.22
N LYS A 92 0.88 -2.60 -0.71
CA LYS A 92 1.54 -3.51 -1.67
C LYS A 92 2.48 -4.49 -0.99
N LEU A 93 3.28 -4.03 -0.02
CA LEU A 93 4.14 -4.89 0.78
C LEU A 93 3.31 -5.90 1.58
N LEU A 94 2.18 -5.48 2.15
CA LEU A 94 1.23 -6.36 2.84
C LEU A 94 0.72 -7.49 1.93
N LEU A 95 0.26 -7.13 0.72
CA LEU A 95 -0.19 -8.11 -0.27
C LEU A 95 0.94 -9.06 -0.69
N ALA A 96 2.13 -8.55 -0.97
CA ALA A 96 3.28 -9.38 -1.33
C ALA A 96 3.66 -10.35 -0.19
N ALA A 97 3.64 -9.90 1.06
CA ALA A 97 3.89 -10.76 2.22
C ALA A 97 2.85 -11.89 2.33
N GLN A 98 1.57 -11.58 2.08
CA GLN A 98 0.49 -12.58 2.04
C GLN A 98 0.72 -13.62 0.93
N GLU A 99 1.06 -13.18 -0.29
CA GLU A 99 1.31 -14.08 -1.42
C GLU A 99 2.49 -15.02 -1.16
N VAL A 100 3.57 -14.49 -0.56
CA VAL A 100 4.75 -15.28 -0.17
C VAL A 100 4.40 -16.31 0.91
N TYR A 101 3.65 -15.91 1.93
CA TYR A 101 3.14 -16.83 2.94
C TYR A 101 2.27 -17.95 2.33
N GLN A 102 1.33 -17.60 1.45
CA GLN A 102 0.47 -18.57 0.77
C GLN A 102 1.24 -19.50 -0.16
N GLN A 103 2.33 -19.03 -0.76
CA GLN A 103 3.24 -19.88 -1.52
C GLN A 103 3.96 -20.88 -0.62
N ALA A 104 4.55 -20.42 0.49
CA ALA A 104 5.24 -21.29 1.45
C ALA A 104 4.32 -22.39 2.00
N MET A 105 3.06 -22.05 2.32
CA MET A 105 2.04 -23.02 2.73
C MET A 105 1.78 -24.10 1.67
N ARG A 106 1.69 -23.73 0.38
CA ARG A 106 1.46 -24.68 -0.72
C ARG A 106 2.67 -25.58 -1.00
N GLU A 107 3.87 -25.05 -0.82
CA GLU A 107 5.12 -25.80 -1.03
C GLU A 107 5.47 -26.70 0.16
N GLY A 108 4.70 -26.62 1.27
CA GLY A 108 4.95 -27.40 2.47
C GLY A 108 6.26 -27.01 3.16
N ALA A 109 6.60 -25.72 3.14
CA ALA A 109 7.75 -25.20 3.88
C ALA A 109 7.63 -25.55 5.37
N ASP A 110 8.77 -25.73 6.05
CA ASP A 110 8.79 -26.04 7.49
C ASP A 110 8.04 -24.97 8.29
N THR A 111 7.38 -25.39 9.37
CA THR A 111 6.42 -24.57 10.13
C THR A 111 7.07 -23.27 10.61
N ALA A 112 8.32 -23.32 11.06
CA ALA A 112 9.04 -22.14 11.53
C ALA A 112 9.17 -21.02 10.48
N VAL A 113 9.32 -21.36 9.18
CA VAL A 113 9.41 -20.36 8.10
C VAL A 113 8.03 -19.74 7.85
N THR A 114 7.02 -20.60 7.77
CA THR A 114 5.64 -20.19 7.53
C THR A 114 5.09 -19.32 8.67
N ASP A 115 5.40 -19.67 9.92
CA ASP A 115 5.04 -18.92 11.13
C ASP A 115 5.69 -17.53 11.09
N ALA A 116 6.99 -17.45 10.77
CA ALA A 116 7.70 -16.17 10.65
C ALA A 116 7.13 -15.28 9.52
N LEU A 117 6.67 -15.88 8.41
CA LEU A 117 6.00 -15.15 7.33
C LEU A 117 4.62 -14.63 7.77
N ALA A 118 3.86 -15.42 8.54
CA ALA A 118 2.59 -14.98 9.11
C ALA A 118 2.80 -13.84 10.13
N GLU A 119 3.79 -13.96 11.02
CA GLU A 119 4.16 -12.89 11.96
C GLU A 119 4.53 -11.60 11.21
N THR A 120 5.34 -11.70 10.16
CA THR A 120 5.72 -10.56 9.31
C THR A 120 4.50 -9.92 8.65
N TYR A 121 3.56 -10.72 8.14
CA TYR A 121 2.31 -10.23 7.57
C TYR A 121 1.52 -9.41 8.59
N TYR A 122 1.33 -9.94 9.81
CA TYR A 122 0.58 -9.25 10.85
C TYR A 122 1.30 -8.01 11.40
N ASP A 123 2.63 -7.99 11.44
CA ASP A 123 3.41 -6.80 11.81
C ASP A 123 3.19 -5.65 10.81
N ILE A 124 3.28 -5.94 9.50
CA ILE A 124 2.96 -4.96 8.45
C ILE A 124 1.51 -4.46 8.59
N ARG A 125 0.56 -5.39 8.79
CA ARG A 125 -0.86 -5.09 8.94
C ARG A 125 -1.13 -4.19 10.15
N ALA A 126 -0.46 -4.45 11.29
CA ALA A 126 -0.57 -3.63 12.50
C ALA A 126 -0.13 -2.17 12.26
N GLY A 127 0.72 -1.94 11.25
CA GLY A 127 1.10 -0.61 10.79
C GLY A 127 -0.01 0.17 10.09
N ILE A 128 -1.02 -0.50 9.52
CA ILE A 128 -2.12 0.12 8.76
C ILE A 128 -3.09 0.87 9.68
N GLY A 129 -3.68 1.95 9.16
CA GLY A 129 -4.48 2.93 9.89
C GLY A 129 -5.52 2.36 10.84
N PHE A 130 -6.36 1.40 10.40
CA PHE A 130 -7.47 0.88 11.19
C PHE A 130 -7.06 0.15 12.48
N ASN A 131 -5.77 -0.19 12.64
CA ASN A 131 -5.22 -0.80 13.85
C ASN A 131 -4.69 0.24 14.86
N LYS A 132 -4.83 1.54 14.58
CA LYS A 132 -4.29 2.63 15.41
C LYS A 132 -5.39 3.44 16.06
N SER A 133 -5.06 4.08 17.19
CA SER A 133 -5.94 5.07 17.79
C SER A 133 -6.04 6.33 16.89
N PRO A 134 -7.14 7.10 16.98
CA PRO A 134 -7.28 8.33 16.21
C PRO A 134 -6.14 9.32 16.43
N ASP A 135 -5.60 9.42 17.65
CA ASP A 135 -4.49 10.33 17.98
C ASP A 135 -3.18 9.92 17.29
N VAL A 136 -2.91 8.61 17.20
CA VAL A 136 -1.70 8.09 16.53
C VAL A 136 -1.85 8.19 15.01
N TYR A 137 -3.05 7.93 14.47
CA TYR A 137 -3.29 8.03 13.04
C TYR A 137 -3.40 9.48 12.55
N GLY A 138 -3.94 10.37 13.40
CA GLY A 138 -4.21 11.77 13.12
C GLY A 138 -5.47 12.02 12.28
N ALA A 139 -6.37 11.03 12.21
CA ALA A 139 -7.66 11.07 11.51
C ALA A 139 -8.58 9.93 12.00
N PHE A 140 -9.73 9.73 11.36
CA PHE A 140 -10.55 8.52 11.57
C PHE A 140 -9.78 7.29 11.04
N PRO A 141 -9.44 6.29 11.88
CA PRO A 141 -8.62 5.14 11.48
C PRO A 141 -9.21 4.27 10.38
N THR A 142 -10.53 4.32 10.20
CA THR A 142 -11.26 3.59 9.17
C THR A 142 -11.15 4.22 7.78
N ASP A 143 -10.67 5.46 7.69
CA ASP A 143 -10.59 6.19 6.43
C ASP A 143 -9.17 6.05 5.82
N PRO A 144 -9.05 5.72 4.53
CA PRO A 144 -7.76 5.63 3.85
C PRO A 144 -7.19 7.02 3.54
N TYR A 145 -5.87 7.14 3.62
CA TYR A 145 -5.12 8.36 3.33
C TYR A 145 -3.86 8.02 2.54
N SER A 146 -3.40 8.92 1.67
CA SER A 146 -2.28 8.60 0.77
C SER A 146 -0.93 8.48 1.50
N HIS A 147 -0.67 9.35 2.48
CA HIS A 147 0.61 9.37 3.17
C HIS A 147 0.54 9.97 4.59
N THR A 148 1.55 9.70 5.41
CA THR A 148 1.73 10.29 6.74
C THR A 148 3.17 10.84 6.86
N PRO A 149 3.36 12.17 6.76
CA PRO A 149 4.67 12.81 6.96
C PRO A 149 5.17 12.70 8.41
N LEU A 150 6.49 12.76 8.59
CA LEU A 150 7.10 12.86 9.90
C LEU A 150 6.55 14.05 10.69
N GLY A 151 6.16 13.81 11.95
CA GLY A 151 5.63 14.86 12.83
C GLY A 151 4.20 15.32 12.47
N SER A 152 3.46 14.56 11.66
CA SER A 152 2.09 14.88 11.28
C SER A 152 1.17 13.66 11.31
N GLY A 153 -0.14 13.91 11.19
CA GLY A 153 -1.16 12.88 10.96
C GLY A 153 -1.33 12.54 9.48
N ALA A 154 -2.23 11.60 9.21
CA ALA A 154 -2.59 11.14 7.86
C ALA A 154 -3.05 12.28 6.91
N ARG A 155 -2.65 12.22 5.64
CA ARG A 155 -2.86 13.26 4.61
C ARG A 155 -3.42 12.70 3.31
N GLN A 156 -4.22 13.51 2.61
CA GLN A 156 -4.94 13.20 1.36
C GLN A 156 -5.94 12.03 1.49
N PRO A 157 -7.16 12.31 1.99
CA PRO A 157 -8.17 11.28 2.26
C PRO A 157 -8.77 10.66 0.99
N GLY A 158 -9.22 9.41 1.12
CA GLY A 158 -10.18 8.78 0.20
C GLY A 158 -9.52 7.98 -0.91
N MET A 159 -9.44 8.54 -2.11
CA MET A 159 -9.21 7.80 -3.37
C MET A 159 -7.73 7.46 -3.62
N THR A 160 -7.05 6.84 -2.65
CA THR A 160 -5.71 6.28 -2.80
C THR A 160 -5.76 4.84 -3.32
N GLY A 161 -4.76 4.44 -4.12
CA GLY A 161 -4.63 3.07 -4.60
C GLY A 161 -4.40 2.04 -3.48
N GLN A 162 -4.12 2.49 -2.25
CA GLN A 162 -4.06 1.68 -1.04
C GLN A 162 -5.27 0.75 -0.90
N VAL A 163 -6.49 1.28 -1.15
CA VAL A 163 -7.74 0.56 -0.89
C VAL A 163 -7.89 -0.72 -1.71
N LYS A 164 -7.39 -0.74 -2.95
CA LYS A 164 -7.50 -1.94 -3.79
C LYS A 164 -6.62 -3.07 -3.30
N GLU A 165 -5.46 -2.75 -2.74
CA GLU A 165 -4.56 -3.78 -2.21
C GLU A 165 -5.15 -4.34 -0.91
N GLU A 166 -5.77 -3.51 -0.07
CA GLU A 166 -6.43 -3.98 1.17
C GLU A 166 -7.71 -4.81 0.93
N ILE A 167 -8.44 -4.55 -0.15
CA ILE A 167 -9.55 -5.43 -0.59
C ILE A 167 -9.01 -6.82 -0.93
N LEU A 168 -7.91 -6.90 -1.69
CA LEU A 168 -7.29 -8.17 -2.07
C LEU A 168 -6.75 -8.91 -0.85
N THR A 169 -6.05 -8.22 0.05
CA THR A 169 -5.53 -8.86 1.27
C THR A 169 -6.66 -9.36 2.15
N ARG A 170 -7.80 -8.64 2.22
CA ARG A 170 -8.95 -9.11 2.99
C ARG A 170 -9.56 -10.39 2.43
N TRP A 171 -9.65 -10.55 1.11
CA TRP A 171 -10.07 -11.81 0.51
C TRP A 171 -9.09 -12.95 0.79
N GLY A 172 -7.78 -12.67 0.77
CA GLY A 172 -6.75 -13.62 1.15
C GLY A 172 -6.82 -14.03 2.64
N GLU A 173 -7.11 -13.10 3.54
CA GLU A 173 -7.34 -13.39 4.98
C GLU A 173 -8.55 -14.30 5.18
N LEU A 174 -9.66 -14.00 4.48
CA LEU A 174 -10.86 -14.83 4.47
C LEU A 174 -10.64 -16.18 3.77
N GLY A 175 -9.46 -16.44 3.20
CA GLY A 175 -9.10 -17.70 2.56
C GLY A 175 -9.79 -17.93 1.22
N ILE A 176 -10.29 -16.86 0.58
CA ILE A 176 -10.97 -16.95 -0.71
C ILE A 176 -9.92 -17.06 -1.80
N SER A 177 -9.98 -18.14 -2.58
CA SER A 177 -9.18 -18.25 -3.81
C SER A 177 -9.95 -18.95 -4.91
N VAL A 178 -9.56 -18.68 -6.15
CA VAL A 178 -10.12 -19.34 -7.33
C VAL A 178 -9.01 -20.13 -8.02
N GLN A 179 -9.19 -21.45 -8.14
CA GLN A 179 -8.22 -22.35 -8.77
C GLN A 179 -8.98 -23.26 -9.74
N ASP A 180 -8.51 -23.36 -10.99
CA ASP A 180 -9.14 -24.16 -12.04
C ASP A 180 -10.66 -23.93 -12.25
N GLY A 181 -11.14 -22.72 -11.95
CA GLY A 181 -12.55 -22.34 -12.03
C GLY A 181 -13.40 -22.75 -10.83
N MET A 182 -12.78 -23.16 -9.73
CA MET A 182 -13.41 -23.58 -8.48
C MET A 182 -13.12 -22.57 -7.38
N LEU A 183 -14.12 -22.25 -6.56
CA LEU A 183 -13.99 -21.38 -5.40
C LEU A 183 -13.57 -22.20 -4.18
N HIS A 184 -12.49 -21.78 -3.52
CA HIS A 184 -11.95 -22.42 -2.33
C HIS A 184 -12.05 -21.50 -1.11
N PHE A 185 -12.21 -22.10 0.06
CA PHE A 185 -12.33 -21.44 1.37
C PHE A 185 -11.28 -22.00 2.35
N THR A 186 -10.08 -21.42 2.35
CA THR A 186 -8.95 -21.92 3.18
C THR A 186 -8.36 -20.78 4.02
N PRO A 187 -9.05 -20.36 5.10
CA PRO A 187 -8.65 -19.18 5.88
C PRO A 187 -7.50 -19.49 6.84
N THR A 188 -6.25 -19.41 6.37
CA THR A 188 -5.07 -19.69 7.20
C THR A 188 -4.45 -18.45 7.84
N LEU A 189 -4.92 -17.25 7.48
CA LEU A 189 -4.58 -15.95 8.10
C LEU A 189 -5.81 -15.29 8.76
N LEU A 190 -6.87 -16.04 9.01
CA LEU A 190 -8.05 -15.53 9.68
C LEU A 190 -7.94 -15.80 11.17
N ARG A 191 -8.10 -14.76 11.99
CA ARG A 191 -7.94 -14.88 13.44
C ARG A 191 -9.27 -15.24 14.10
N ALA A 192 -9.20 -16.04 15.16
CA ALA A 192 -10.38 -16.47 15.90
C ALA A 192 -11.15 -15.31 16.55
N ASP A 193 -10.48 -14.20 16.86
CA ASP A 193 -11.07 -12.99 17.43
C ASP A 193 -11.94 -12.19 16.44
N GLU A 194 -11.96 -12.57 15.15
CA GLU A 194 -12.85 -11.97 14.15
C GLU A 194 -14.24 -12.59 14.11
N PHE A 195 -14.47 -13.69 14.83
CA PHE A 195 -15.76 -14.35 14.93
C PHE A 195 -16.61 -13.71 16.05
N LEU A 196 -17.91 -13.61 15.82
CA LEU A 196 -18.82 -12.99 16.79
C LEU A 196 -18.90 -13.78 18.09
N ALA A 197 -18.82 -13.09 19.23
CA ALA A 197 -19.01 -13.69 20.55
C ALA A 197 -20.49 -14.00 20.87
N ALA A 198 -21.43 -13.34 20.18
CA ALA A 198 -22.87 -13.50 20.37
C ALA A 198 -23.60 -13.45 19.02
N PRO A 199 -24.82 -14.00 18.91
CA PRO A 199 -25.60 -13.91 17.69
C PRO A 199 -25.89 -12.46 17.27
N ASP A 200 -25.94 -12.21 15.97
CA ASP A 200 -26.29 -10.91 15.38
C ASP A 200 -27.00 -11.09 14.03
N ASN A 201 -27.42 -10.00 13.40
CA ASN A 201 -28.03 -9.97 12.08
C ASN A 201 -27.08 -9.38 11.04
N PHE A 202 -26.81 -10.14 9.98
CA PHE A 202 -26.08 -9.66 8.82
C PHE A 202 -27.06 -9.10 7.78
N ILE A 203 -27.03 -7.78 7.60
CA ILE A 203 -27.81 -7.06 6.58
C ILE A 203 -26.95 -6.93 5.33
N TYR A 204 -27.48 -7.32 4.17
CA TYR A 204 -26.76 -7.26 2.90
C TYR A 204 -27.71 -6.98 1.74
N MET A 205 -27.15 -6.65 0.58
CA MET A 205 -27.91 -6.48 -0.67
C MET A 205 -27.74 -7.74 -1.52
N ASP A 206 -28.84 -8.35 -1.96
CA ASP A 206 -28.81 -9.50 -2.88
C ASP A 206 -28.51 -9.11 -4.34
N THR A 207 -28.30 -10.09 -5.22
CA THR A 207 -28.00 -9.86 -6.65
C THR A 207 -29.12 -9.15 -7.42
N GLY A 208 -30.34 -9.12 -6.88
CA GLY A 208 -31.48 -8.34 -7.39
C GLY A 208 -31.54 -6.90 -6.85
N GLY A 209 -30.59 -6.51 -5.99
CA GLY A 209 -30.54 -5.19 -5.37
C GLY A 209 -31.58 -4.99 -4.28
N GLN A 210 -32.05 -6.06 -3.63
CA GLN A 210 -32.92 -5.97 -2.46
C GLN A 210 -32.14 -6.16 -1.16
N GLU A 211 -32.54 -5.45 -0.12
CA GLU A 211 -32.00 -5.64 1.22
C GLU A 211 -32.54 -6.96 1.80
N GLN A 212 -31.63 -7.77 2.32
CA GLN A 212 -31.92 -9.04 2.96
C GLN A 212 -31.25 -9.06 4.33
N THR A 213 -31.71 -9.96 5.20
CA THR A 213 -31.13 -10.17 6.53
C THR A 213 -30.96 -11.66 6.80
N ILE A 214 -29.77 -12.04 7.28
CA ILE A 214 -29.48 -13.39 7.77
C ILE A 214 -29.06 -13.30 9.23
N SER A 215 -29.74 -14.05 10.10
CA SER A 215 -29.28 -14.23 11.48
C SER A 215 -28.05 -15.14 11.50
N ILE A 216 -27.00 -14.68 12.17
CA ILE A 216 -25.74 -15.39 12.36
C ILE A 216 -25.54 -15.70 13.84
N SER A 217 -25.12 -16.93 14.15
CA SER A 217 -24.89 -17.37 15.52
C SER A 217 -23.56 -16.85 16.07
N ALA A 218 -23.35 -17.02 17.38
CA ALA A 218 -22.01 -16.91 17.95
C ALA A 218 -21.03 -17.87 17.24
N ASN A 219 -19.73 -17.58 17.33
CA ASN A 219 -18.64 -18.29 16.66
C ASN A 219 -18.79 -18.31 15.13
N SER A 220 -19.43 -17.28 14.56
CA SER A 220 -19.61 -17.11 13.13
C SER A 220 -19.23 -15.70 12.68
N LEU A 221 -18.93 -15.56 11.39
CA LEU A 221 -18.80 -14.26 10.71
C LEU A 221 -19.45 -14.35 9.32
N ALA A 222 -19.80 -13.20 8.76
CA ALA A 222 -20.42 -13.12 7.45
C ALA A 222 -19.76 -12.07 6.57
N PHE A 223 -19.72 -12.34 5.27
CA PHE A 223 -19.27 -11.43 4.24
C PHE A 223 -19.97 -11.76 2.93
N THR A 224 -19.64 -11.06 1.84
CA THR A 224 -20.14 -11.39 0.51
C THR A 224 -18.98 -11.58 -0.46
N PHE A 225 -19.17 -12.47 -1.43
CA PHE A 225 -18.29 -12.60 -2.59
C PHE A 225 -19.17 -12.72 -3.83
N CYS A 226 -18.90 -11.90 -4.85
CA CYS A 226 -19.82 -11.71 -5.98
C CYS A 226 -21.27 -11.39 -5.55
N GLN A 227 -21.44 -10.73 -4.39
CA GLN A 227 -22.73 -10.43 -3.77
C GLN A 227 -23.53 -11.64 -3.25
N THR A 228 -23.02 -12.87 -3.38
CA THR A 228 -23.55 -14.03 -2.65
C THR A 228 -23.08 -13.95 -1.19
N PRO A 229 -23.99 -14.04 -0.20
CA PRO A 229 -23.60 -14.06 1.21
C PRO A 229 -22.89 -15.37 1.54
N ILE A 230 -21.80 -15.25 2.31
CA ILE A 230 -21.00 -16.35 2.81
C ILE A 230 -20.93 -16.23 4.33
N VAL A 231 -21.29 -17.31 5.03
CA VAL A 231 -21.25 -17.39 6.49
C VAL A 231 -20.23 -18.43 6.89
N TYR A 232 -19.18 -18.00 7.59
CA TYR A 232 -18.24 -18.91 8.22
C TYR A 232 -18.70 -19.21 9.65
N THR A 233 -18.58 -20.47 10.06
CA THR A 233 -18.80 -20.92 11.43
C THR A 233 -17.63 -21.80 11.86
N LEU A 234 -17.11 -21.58 13.08
CA LEU A 234 -16.03 -22.42 13.61
C LEU A 234 -16.48 -23.88 13.77
N GLY A 235 -15.58 -24.81 13.45
CA GLY A 235 -15.84 -26.24 13.61
C GLY A 235 -14.61 -27.12 13.52
N ASP A 236 -14.85 -28.41 13.68
CA ASP A 236 -13.78 -29.43 13.73
C ASP A 236 -13.36 -29.93 12.34
N GLN A 237 -14.22 -29.78 11.33
CA GLN A 237 -13.99 -30.27 9.98
C GLN A 237 -14.46 -29.26 8.94
N ALA A 238 -13.75 -29.20 7.81
CA ALA A 238 -14.15 -28.40 6.66
C ALA A 238 -15.40 -29.01 6.00
N ARG A 239 -16.47 -28.21 5.94
CA ARG A 239 -17.72 -28.58 5.28
C ARG A 239 -18.37 -27.35 4.68
N ILE A 240 -19.01 -27.52 3.54
CA ILE A 240 -19.80 -26.46 2.91
C ILE A 240 -21.26 -26.91 2.81
N GLU A 241 -22.18 -25.98 3.04
CA GLU A 241 -23.58 -26.10 2.68
C GLU A 241 -23.94 -24.98 1.71
N VAL A 242 -24.42 -25.34 0.53
CA VAL A 242 -24.87 -24.41 -0.51
C VAL A 242 -26.39 -24.39 -0.50
N VAL A 243 -26.99 -23.21 -0.30
CA VAL A 243 -28.44 -23.01 -0.37
C VAL A 243 -28.78 -22.36 -1.71
N PHE A 244 -29.63 -23.03 -2.48
CA PHE A 244 -30.05 -22.60 -3.81
C PHE A 244 -31.33 -21.76 -3.78
N GLY A 245 -31.57 -20.99 -4.85
CA GLY A 245 -32.76 -20.13 -5.02
C GLY A 245 -34.10 -20.85 -5.00
N ASN A 246 -34.10 -22.17 -5.22
CA ASN A 246 -35.30 -23.01 -5.10
C ASN A 246 -35.56 -23.52 -3.66
N GLY A 247 -34.72 -23.12 -2.70
CA GLY A 247 -34.79 -23.54 -1.29
C GLY A 247 -34.14 -24.90 -1.00
N GLN A 248 -33.58 -25.59 -2.00
CA GLN A 248 -32.79 -26.80 -1.78
C GLN A 248 -31.42 -26.45 -1.19
N ALA A 249 -30.85 -27.40 -0.44
CA ALA A 249 -29.52 -27.29 0.10
C ALA A 249 -28.68 -28.52 -0.28
N GLU A 250 -27.41 -28.30 -0.59
CA GLU A 250 -26.42 -29.34 -0.88
C GLU A 250 -25.27 -29.27 0.12
N ALA A 251 -24.89 -30.42 0.66
CA ALA A 251 -23.78 -30.55 1.58
C ALA A 251 -22.55 -31.12 0.87
N ILE A 252 -21.43 -30.41 0.98
CA ILE A 252 -20.15 -30.77 0.37
C ILE A 252 -19.13 -30.99 1.49
N VAL A 253 -18.41 -32.10 1.43
CA VAL A 253 -17.29 -32.38 2.34
C VAL A 253 -16.06 -31.67 1.80
N GLY A 254 -15.33 -30.97 2.67
CA GLY A 254 -14.15 -30.20 2.28
C GLY A 254 -14.43 -28.69 2.23
N ASN A 255 -13.58 -27.99 1.49
CA ASN A 255 -13.46 -26.53 1.48
C ASN A 255 -13.50 -25.93 0.07
N GLU A 256 -14.02 -26.67 -0.91
CA GLU A 256 -14.10 -26.24 -2.30
C GLU A 256 -15.50 -26.46 -2.87
N LEU A 257 -15.91 -25.56 -3.76
CA LEU A 257 -17.09 -25.71 -4.60
C LEU A 257 -16.67 -26.26 -5.95
N ASP A 258 -17.50 -27.11 -6.55
CA ASP A 258 -17.25 -27.54 -7.93
C ASP A 258 -17.35 -26.36 -8.92
N LYS A 259 -16.96 -26.60 -10.18
CA LYS A 259 -16.97 -25.57 -11.23
C LYS A 259 -18.37 -25.04 -11.52
N SER A 260 -19.40 -25.87 -11.44
CA SER A 260 -20.77 -25.47 -11.76
C SER A 260 -21.31 -24.50 -10.72
N ILE A 261 -21.20 -24.84 -9.44
CA ILE A 261 -21.64 -24.00 -8.33
C ILE A 261 -20.81 -22.71 -8.28
N SER A 262 -19.49 -22.81 -8.48
CA SER A 262 -18.61 -21.64 -8.53
C SER A 262 -19.02 -20.67 -9.65
N GLN A 263 -19.37 -21.20 -10.84
CA GLN A 263 -19.80 -20.38 -11.97
C GLN A 263 -21.10 -19.61 -11.68
N HIS A 264 -22.09 -20.22 -11.00
CA HIS A 264 -23.31 -19.51 -10.57
C HIS A 264 -23.00 -18.28 -9.69
N ILE A 265 -22.02 -18.41 -8.78
CA ILE A 265 -21.57 -17.30 -7.93
C ILE A 265 -20.87 -16.23 -8.78
N PHE A 266 -19.97 -16.63 -9.70
CA PHE A 266 -19.24 -15.69 -10.56
C PHE A 266 -20.16 -14.91 -11.51
N ASP A 267 -21.18 -15.58 -12.07
CA ASP A 267 -22.15 -14.98 -12.99
C ASP A 267 -23.22 -14.14 -12.28
N ARG A 268 -23.30 -14.24 -10.95
CA ARG A 268 -24.28 -13.50 -10.12
C ARG A 268 -25.71 -13.77 -10.55
N ASP A 269 -26.00 -14.99 -10.99
CA ASP A 269 -27.29 -15.37 -11.58
C ASP A 269 -28.40 -15.63 -10.54
N GLY A 270 -28.05 -15.59 -9.25
CA GLY A 270 -28.97 -15.80 -8.14
C GLY A 270 -29.34 -17.26 -7.89
N GLN A 271 -28.73 -18.23 -8.57
CA GLN A 271 -28.99 -19.64 -8.30
C GLN A 271 -28.44 -20.06 -6.95
N VAL A 272 -27.28 -19.54 -6.52
CA VAL A 272 -26.74 -19.71 -5.18
C VAL A 272 -27.13 -18.51 -4.30
N GLN A 273 -27.94 -18.76 -3.28
CA GLN A 273 -28.46 -17.73 -2.37
C GLN A 273 -27.62 -17.55 -1.12
N LEU A 274 -26.95 -18.61 -0.66
CA LEU A 274 -26.13 -18.58 0.55
C LEU A 274 -25.13 -19.73 0.53
N VAL A 275 -23.90 -19.45 0.95
CA VAL A 275 -22.89 -20.47 1.22
C VAL A 275 -22.56 -20.44 2.71
N ARG A 276 -22.76 -21.56 3.40
CA ARG A 276 -22.30 -21.75 4.78
C ARG A 276 -21.05 -22.60 4.77
N VAL A 277 -19.98 -22.13 5.40
CA VAL A 277 -18.70 -22.83 5.45
C VAL A 277 -18.35 -23.07 6.90
N GLN A 278 -18.19 -24.33 7.27
CA GLN A 278 -17.57 -24.71 8.53
C GLN A 278 -16.06 -24.66 8.34
N VAL A 279 -15.40 -23.82 9.11
CA VAL A 279 -13.95 -23.59 9.01
C VAL A 279 -13.24 -24.10 10.25
N HIS A 280 -12.14 -24.81 10.02
CA HIS A 280 -11.20 -25.19 11.05
C HIS A 280 -9.99 -24.25 10.96
N LEU A 281 -9.84 -23.37 11.95
CA LEU A 281 -8.68 -22.47 12.00
C LEU A 281 -7.46 -23.27 12.43
N ILE A 282 -6.39 -23.19 11.64
CA ILE A 282 -5.07 -23.68 12.04
C ILE A 282 -4.52 -22.61 12.98
N GLY A 283 -4.43 -22.96 14.27
CA GLY A 283 -3.99 -22.05 15.34
C GLY A 283 -2.50 -21.79 15.33
#